data_AF-A0A959EYY6-F1
#
_entry.id   AF-A0A959EYY6-F1
#
_cell.length_a   1.000
_cell.length_b   1.000
_cell.length_c   1.000
_cell.angle_alpha   90.00
_cell.angle_beta   90.00
_cell.angle_gamma   90.00
#
_symmetry.space_group_name_H-M   'P 1'
#
loop_
_entity.id
_entity.type
_entity.pdbx_description
1 polymer ?
#
loop_
_entity_poly.entity_id
_entity_poly.type
_entity_poly.pdbx_seq_one_letter_code
_entity_poly.pdbx_strand_id
1 'polypeptide(L)'
;LLPVLSNSYRRKYYGTGDRHFRLTVDRQLTYRGLWLHAGAPDERLFARDPVAEEGVTIVELKYEQSLDDRADHILQYIPFRQSRNSKYVNGVQLLYG
;
A
#
# COMPACT_ATOMS: atom_id res chain seq x y z
N LEU A 1 6.58 -16.48 -13.00
CA LEU A 1 5.60 -15.59 -12.35
C LEU A 1 5.28 -14.45 -13.30
N LEU A 2 4.04 -13.97 -13.28
CA LEU A 2 3.52 -13.01 -14.25
C LEU A 2 2.84 -11.87 -13.47
N PRO A 3 2.98 -10.61 -13.90
CA PRO A 3 2.27 -9.50 -13.27
C PRO A 3 0.75 -9.73 -13.25
N VAL A 4 0.13 -9.56 -12.07
CA VAL A 4 -1.30 -9.83 -11.84
C VAL A 4 -2.09 -8.54 -11.63
N LEU A 5 -1.51 -7.55 -10.95
CA LEU A 5 -2.17 -6.27 -10.69
C LEU A 5 -1.17 -5.13 -10.62
N SER A 6 -1.65 -3.93 -10.90
CA SER A 6 -0.98 -2.65 -10.63
C SER A 6 -1.66 -1.97 -9.45
N ASN A 7 -0.88 -1.62 -8.42
CA ASN A 7 -1.32 -0.81 -7.30
C ASN A 7 -0.70 0.59 -7.40
N SER A 8 -1.52 1.63 -7.23
CA SER A 8 -1.08 3.02 -7.25
C SER A 8 -1.63 3.77 -6.05
N TYR A 9 -0.86 4.75 -5.57
CA TYR A 9 -1.19 5.54 -4.38
C TYR A 9 -0.37 6.82 -4.37
N ARG A 10 -0.85 7.85 -3.66
CA ARG A 10 -0.09 9.07 -3.37
C ARG A 10 0.58 8.93 -2.01
N ARG A 11 1.91 8.83 -2.00
CA ARG A 11 2.73 8.70 -0.78
C ARG A 11 3.35 10.03 -0.38
N LYS A 12 3.18 10.39 0.90
CA LYS A 12 4.00 11.42 1.56
C LYS A 12 5.03 10.76 2.47
N TYR A 13 6.22 11.35 2.54
CA TYR A 13 7.33 10.89 3.37
C TYR A 13 7.65 11.93 4.44
N TYR A 14 7.83 11.45 5.66
CA TYR A 14 8.32 12.24 6.78
C TYR A 14 9.43 11.44 7.46
N GLY A 15 10.42 12.13 8.01
CA GLY A 15 11.52 11.49 8.72
C GLY A 15 12.10 12.42 9.75
N THR A 16 12.67 11.83 10.80
CA THR A 16 13.46 12.55 11.79
C THR A 16 14.82 12.92 11.19
N GLY A 17 15.44 13.99 11.70
CA GLY A 17 16.76 14.44 11.21
C GLY A 17 17.87 13.39 11.42
N ASP A 18 17.73 12.56 12.46
CA ASP A 18 18.62 11.44 12.78
C ASP A 18 18.39 10.17 11.93
N ARG A 19 17.34 10.16 11.10
CA ARG A 19 16.92 9.03 10.24
C ARG A 19 16.52 7.76 10.97
N HIS A 20 16.34 7.80 12.29
CA HIS A 20 15.91 6.63 13.06
C HIS A 20 14.43 6.27 12.82
N PHE A 21 13.60 7.26 12.48
CA PHE A 21 12.18 7.05 12.23
C PHE A 21 11.80 7.62 10.87
N ARG A 22 11.03 6.84 10.12
CA ARG A 22 10.39 7.28 8.87
C ARG A 22 8.91 6.96 8.91
N LEU A 23 8.10 7.96 8.63
CA LEU A 23 6.65 7.82 8.47
C LEU A 23 6.30 7.94 7.00
N THR A 24 5.47 7.03 6.48
CA THR A 24 4.84 7.20 5.18
C THR A 24 3.33 7.26 5.32
N VAL A 25 2.70 8.13 4.55
CA VAL A 25 1.24 8.26 4.49
C VAL A 25 0.79 8.05 3.05
N ASP A 26 0.07 6.95 2.81
CA ASP A 26 -0.47 6.57 1.52
C ASP A 26 -1.95 6.86 1.45
N ARG A 27 -2.38 7.57 0.41
CA ARG A 27 -3.78 7.92 0.13
C ARG A 27 -4.11 7.64 -1.33
N GLN A 28 -5.40 7.67 -1.65
CA GLN A 28 -5.90 7.47 -3.02
C GLN A 28 -5.41 6.14 -3.60
N LEU A 29 -5.56 5.07 -2.82
CA LEU A 29 -5.18 3.73 -3.24
C LEU A 29 -6.09 3.32 -4.40
N THR A 30 -5.47 2.85 -5.47
CA THR A 30 -6.16 2.42 -6.68
C THR A 30 -5.51 1.15 -7.22
N TYR A 31 -6.32 0.15 -7.53
CA TYR A 31 -5.90 -1.15 -8.03
C TYR A 31 -6.41 -1.39 -9.45
N ARG A 32 -5.59 -2.02 -10.29
CA ARG A 32 -5.99 -2.37 -11.65
C ARG A 32 -5.47 -3.76 -12.00
N GLY A 33 -6.34 -4.64 -12.48
CA GLY A 33 -5.94 -5.97 -12.94
C GLY A 33 -5.11 -5.91 -14.21
N LEU A 34 -4.15 -6.83 -14.35
CA LEU A 34 -3.33 -7.02 -15.55
C LEU A 34 -3.66 -8.37 -16.18
N TRP A 35 -3.97 -8.42 -17.48
CA TRP A 35 -4.01 -9.69 -18.24
C TRP A 35 -2.69 -9.83 -18.98
N LEU A 36 -1.85 -10.78 -18.57
CA LEU A 36 -0.67 -11.14 -19.36
C LEU A 36 -0.80 -12.51 -20.04
N HIS A 37 -1.93 -13.19 -19.90
CA HIS A 37 -2.18 -14.49 -20.53
C HIS A 37 -3.58 -14.60 -21.11
N ALA A 38 -3.67 -14.52 -22.43
CA ALA A 38 -4.34 -15.54 -23.25
C ALA A 38 -4.32 -15.15 -24.73
N GLY A 39 -3.14 -15.13 -25.39
CA GLY A 39 -3.03 -15.18 -26.87
C GLY A 39 -3.94 -14.25 -27.68
N ALA A 40 -4.43 -13.16 -27.09
CA ALA A 40 -5.43 -12.30 -27.68
C ALA A 40 -4.70 -11.23 -28.49
N PRO A 41 -5.03 -11.06 -29.77
CA PRO A 41 -4.32 -10.15 -30.67
C PRO A 41 -4.61 -8.66 -30.40
N ASP A 42 -5.28 -8.33 -29.29
CA ASP A 42 -5.72 -6.97 -28.96
C ASP A 42 -5.03 -6.49 -27.67
N GLU A 43 -4.13 -5.52 -27.86
CA GLU A 43 -3.02 -5.10 -26.99
C GLU A 43 -3.43 -4.32 -25.73
N ARG A 44 -4.40 -4.81 -24.95
CA ARG A 44 -4.79 -4.13 -23.71
C ARG A 44 -4.05 -4.75 -22.51
N LEU A 45 -2.97 -4.10 -22.10
CA LEU A 45 -2.22 -4.37 -20.85
C LEU A 45 -3.11 -4.41 -19.59
N PHE A 46 -4.28 -3.81 -19.65
CA PHE A 46 -5.18 -3.62 -18.51
C PHE A 46 -6.47 -4.41 -18.66
N ALA A 47 -6.77 -5.17 -17.62
CA ALA A 47 -7.88 -6.11 -17.58
C ALA A 47 -9.24 -5.49 -17.30
N ARG A 48 -9.23 -4.44 -16.49
CA ARG A 48 -10.39 -3.80 -15.88
C ARG A 48 -10.10 -2.33 -15.66
N ASP A 49 -11.17 -1.57 -15.47
CA ASP A 49 -11.04 -0.21 -14.95
C ASP A 49 -10.41 -0.22 -13.55
N PRO A 50 -9.69 0.84 -13.16
CA PRO A 50 -9.13 0.91 -11.83
C PRO A 50 -10.24 0.95 -10.78
N VAL A 51 -10.03 0.22 -9.69
CA VAL A 51 -10.88 0.25 -8.50
C VAL A 51 -10.18 1.08 -7.43
N ALA A 52 -10.83 2.16 -6.98
CA ALA A 52 -10.35 2.97 -5.87
C ALA A 52 -10.79 2.36 -4.53
N GLU A 53 -9.87 2.32 -3.56
CA GLU A 53 -10.18 1.93 -2.19
C GLU A 53 -10.52 3.19 -1.39
N GLU A 54 -11.82 3.51 -1.33
CA GLU A 54 -12.31 4.73 -0.71
C GLU A 54 -12.22 4.69 0.82
N GLY A 55 -12.03 5.87 1.42
CA GLY A 55 -11.97 6.01 2.88
C GLY A 55 -10.71 5.44 3.55
N VAL A 56 -9.78 4.86 2.78
CA VAL A 56 -8.57 4.24 3.33
C VAL A 56 -7.37 5.18 3.24
N THR A 57 -6.66 5.32 4.37
CA THR A 57 -5.34 5.93 4.48
C THR A 57 -4.42 4.94 5.19
N ILE A 58 -3.29 4.61 4.58
CA ILE A 58 -2.29 3.73 5.21
C ILE A 58 -1.18 4.60 5.78
N VAL A 59 -0.89 4.41 7.06
CA VAL A 59 0.24 5.03 7.73
C VAL A 59 1.21 3.93 8.16
N GLU A 60 2.46 4.04 7.71
CA GLU A 60 3.53 3.09 8.08
C GLU A 60 4.62 3.87 8.84
N LEU A 61 4.91 3.45 10.07
CA LEU A 61 6.11 3.87 10.80
C LEU A 61 7.20 2.81 10.60
N LYS A 62 8.41 3.25 10.22
CA LYS A 62 9.57 2.40 9.96
C LYS A 62 10.71 2.83 10.86
N TYR A 63 11.30 1.87 11.55
CA TYR A 63 12.34 2.05 12.55
C TYR A 63 13.07 0.72 12.78
N GLU A 64 14.23 0.77 13.43
CA GLU A 64 14.99 -0.43 13.80
C GLU A 64 14.41 -1.06 15.07
N GLN A 65 14.38 -2.39 15.16
CA GLN A 65 13.78 -3.11 16.29
C GLN A 65 14.33 -2.67 17.67
N SER A 66 15.61 -2.27 17.74
CA SER A 66 16.23 -1.75 18.97
C SER A 66 15.59 -0.46 19.51
N LEU A 67 14.69 0.17 18.74
CA LEU A 67 13.97 1.38 19.09
C LEU A 67 12.49 1.13 19.40
N ASP A 68 12.05 -0.13 19.60
CA ASP A 68 10.65 -0.50 19.92
C ASP A 68 10.06 0.38 21.03
N ASP A 69 10.75 0.56 22.16
CA ASP A 69 10.26 1.40 23.29
C ASP A 69 9.97 2.85 22.87
N ARG A 70 10.79 3.41 21.96
CA ARG A 70 10.60 4.77 21.44
C ARG A 70 9.51 4.81 20.38
N ALA A 71 9.38 3.76 19.58
CA ALA A 71 8.33 3.63 18.58
C ALA A 71 6.95 3.54 19.26
N ASP A 72 6.83 2.77 20.34
CA ASP A 72 5.60 2.66 21.14
C ASP A 72 5.13 4.03 21.64
N HIS A 73 6.05 4.87 22.13
CA HIS A 73 5.72 6.24 22.50
C HIS A 73 5.24 7.08 21.31
N ILE A 74 5.86 6.97 20.12
CA ILE A 74 5.39 7.67 18.91
C ILE A 74 4.00 7.20 18.50
N LEU A 75 3.74 5.89 18.56
CA LEU A 75 2.46 5.28 18.17
C LEU A 75 1.29 5.74 19.05
N GLN A 76 1.54 6.18 20.30
CA GLN A 76 0.49 6.76 21.16
C GLN A 76 -0.15 8.03 20.58
N TYR A 77 0.54 8.74 19.70
CA TYR A 77 0.01 9.94 19.03
C TYR A 77 -0.71 9.63 17.72
N ILE A 78 -0.79 8.36 17.33
CA ILE A 78 -1.44 7.92 16.11
C ILE A 78 -2.82 7.34 16.47
N PRO A 79 -3.94 7.98 16.06
CA PRO A 79 -5.28 7.67 16.58
C PRO A 79 -5.92 6.44 15.90
N PHE A 80 -5.16 5.37 15.67
CA PHE A 80 -5.66 4.12 15.11
C PHE A 80 -4.75 2.96 15.50
N ARG A 81 -5.34 1.77 15.62
CA ARG A 81 -4.61 0.55 16.01
C ARG A 81 -3.73 0.07 14.86
N GLN A 82 -2.54 -0.41 15.20
CA GLN A 82 -1.69 -1.11 14.25
C GLN A 82 -2.39 -2.37 13.72
N SER A 83 -2.34 -2.55 12.41
CA SER A 83 -2.87 -3.73 11.72
C SER A 83 -1.88 -4.19 10.64
N ARG A 84 -2.01 -5.44 10.20
CA ARG A 84 -1.29 -5.91 9.00
C ARG A 84 -2.14 -5.54 7.80
N ASN A 85 -1.58 -4.74 6.89
CA ASN A 85 -2.26 -4.36 5.65
C ASN A 85 -1.33 -4.67 4.47
N SER A 86 -1.83 -5.45 3.52
CA SER A 86 -1.12 -5.77 2.28
C SER A 86 -1.88 -5.18 1.10
N LYS A 87 -1.29 -4.16 0.48
CA LYS A 87 -1.82 -3.54 -0.75
C LYS A 87 -2.04 -4.59 -1.85
N TYR A 88 -1.18 -5.61 -1.94
CA TYR A 88 -1.35 -6.68 -2.92
C TYR A 88 -2.56 -7.57 -2.60
N VAL A 89 -2.67 -8.06 -1.36
CA VAL A 89 -3.78 -8.96 -0.96
C VAL A 89 -5.12 -8.23 -1.07
N ASN A 90 -5.19 -6.98 -0.59
CA ASN A 90 -6.39 -6.16 -0.71
C ASN A 90 -6.75 -5.92 -2.19
N GLY A 91 -5.75 -5.61 -3.03
CA GLY A 91 -5.95 -5.42 -4.47
C GLY A 91 -6.46 -6.67 -5.17
N VAL A 92 -5.91 -7.86 -4.85
CA VAL A 92 -6.41 -9.14 -5.39
C VAL A 92 -7.84 -9.38 -4.94
N GLN A 93 -8.16 -9.20 -3.66
CA GLN A 93 -9.50 -9.41 -3.11
C GLN A 93 -10.52 -8.46 -3.76
N LEU A 94 -10.18 -7.18 -3.95
CA LEU A 94 -11.08 -6.20 -4.57
C LEU A 94 -11.29 -6.45 -6.07
N LEU A 95 -10.31 -7.00 -6.78
CA LEU A 95 -10.37 -7.22 -8.23
C LEU A 95 -10.94 -8.59 -8.62
N TYR A 96 -10.71 -9.62 -7.79
CA TYR A 96 -10.95 -11.03 -8.14
C TYR A 96 -11.68 -11.84 -7.06
N GLY A 97 -11.92 -11.29 -5.88
CA GLY A 97 -12.69 -11.93 -4.80
C GLY A 97 -14.17 -11.59 -4.86
#